data_AF-X1PSY7-F1
#
_entry.id   AF-X1PSY7-F1
#
_cell.length_a   1.000
_cell.length_b   1.000
_cell.length_c   1.000
_cell.angle_alpha   90.00
_cell.angle_beta   90.00
_cell.angle_gamma   90.00
#
_symmetry.space_group_name_H-M   'P 1'
#
loop_
_entity.id
_entity.type
_entity.pdbx_description
1 polymer ?
#
loop_
_entity_poly.entity_id
_entity_poly.type
_entity_poly.pdbx_seq_one_letter_code
_entity_poly.pdbx_strand_id
1 'polypeptide(L)'
;RKGRRSHPFTVSRLQALRLCPYRYHLQYELGIRVGGRASRQGIALHAAVAGFLLRWGKTTMETEVARAVAQKPIDARDRARVLELAKGFRALMAPRIKQVLAVEKPITVAIEHIAVVGRVDTVVETDRGLELWDLKTARRRGYLDAFPLGVYALGVKGMLGRVPDWWAYINLGQGNAEVYMGGEEMASGVIDEARQTARRLLLIAPQHPNPGAWCRSCPYRRWCPVTHPQPEPLPTHQPWLWSGLTTSKGGDHGRKGGNSGAEITREMVSLGSLET
;
A
#
# COMPACT_ATOMS: atom_id res chain seq x y z
N ARG A 1 -6.97 -22.56 -26.80
CA ARG A 1 -6.89 -21.70 -25.60
C ARG A 1 -5.42 -21.28 -25.39
N LYS A 2 -4.97 -20.19 -26.01
CA LYS A 2 -3.64 -19.60 -25.72
C LYS A 2 -3.76 -18.85 -24.38
N GLY A 3 -2.95 -19.24 -23.40
CA GLY A 3 -2.99 -18.67 -22.05
C GLY A 3 -2.85 -17.16 -22.08
N ARG A 4 -3.89 -16.45 -21.60
CA ARG A 4 -3.73 -15.07 -21.11
C ARG A 4 -2.58 -15.14 -20.11
N ARG A 5 -1.43 -14.54 -20.43
CA ARG A 5 -0.38 -14.30 -19.43
C ARG A 5 -1.05 -13.48 -18.33
N SER A 6 -1.34 -14.13 -17.20
CA SER A 6 -1.89 -13.47 -16.03
C SER A 6 -0.81 -12.49 -15.55
N HIS A 7 -0.91 -11.23 -15.96
CA HIS A 7 -0.02 -10.21 -15.45
C HIS A 7 -0.27 -10.12 -13.96
N PRO A 8 0.77 -10.26 -13.12
CA PRO A 8 0.59 -10.25 -11.68
C PRO A 8 -0.03 -8.91 -11.25
N PHE A 9 -1.04 -8.98 -10.39
CA PHE A 9 -1.76 -7.83 -9.87
C PHE A 9 -0.95 -7.24 -8.72
N THR A 10 -0.67 -5.95 -8.69
CA THR A 10 0.00 -5.38 -7.52
C THR A 10 -1.00 -5.19 -6.37
N VAL A 11 -0.53 -5.20 -5.12
CA VAL A 11 -1.38 -4.87 -3.95
C VAL A 11 -2.11 -3.52 -4.15
N SER A 12 -1.41 -2.51 -4.69
CA SER A 12 -1.97 -1.20 -5.00
C SER A 12 -3.05 -1.22 -6.09
N ARG A 13 -2.91 -2.08 -7.11
CA ARG A 13 -3.95 -2.32 -8.13
C ARG A 13 -5.19 -2.95 -7.51
N LEU A 14 -4.99 -3.94 -6.63
CA LEU A 14 -6.08 -4.62 -5.91
C LEU A 14 -6.87 -3.64 -5.06
N GLN A 15 -6.17 -2.82 -4.28
CA GLN A 15 -6.80 -1.80 -3.46
C GLN A 15 -7.55 -0.77 -4.31
N ALA A 16 -6.96 -0.28 -5.41
CA ALA A 16 -7.62 0.71 -6.27
C ALA A 16 -8.93 0.18 -6.84
N LEU A 17 -8.92 -1.07 -7.32
CA LEU A 17 -10.11 -1.72 -7.83
C LEU A 17 -11.18 -1.97 -6.76
N ARG A 18 -10.75 -2.50 -5.60
CA ARG A 18 -11.64 -2.78 -4.46
C ARG A 18 -12.38 -1.53 -4.02
N LEU A 19 -11.66 -0.42 -3.89
CA LEU A 19 -12.24 0.87 -3.55
C LEU A 19 -13.15 1.38 -4.67
N CYS A 20 -12.63 1.53 -5.89
CA CYS A 20 -13.41 2.08 -6.99
C CYS A 20 -12.92 1.58 -8.36
N PRO A 21 -13.72 0.79 -9.10
CA PRO A 21 -13.40 0.34 -10.45
C PRO A 21 -13.09 1.50 -11.40
N TYR A 22 -13.83 2.61 -11.32
CA TYR A 22 -13.53 3.80 -12.12
C TYR A 22 -12.14 4.39 -11.84
N ARG A 23 -11.72 4.43 -10.58
CA ARG A 23 -10.35 4.85 -10.25
C ARG A 23 -9.32 3.89 -10.85
N TYR A 24 -9.56 2.59 -10.76
CA TYR A 24 -8.68 1.59 -11.34
C TYR A 24 -8.55 1.76 -12.86
N HIS A 25 -9.68 1.96 -13.55
CA HIS A 25 -9.73 2.23 -14.99
C HIS A 25 -8.87 3.44 -15.37
N LEU A 26 -9.12 4.59 -14.76
CA LEU A 26 -8.36 5.81 -15.04
C LEU A 26 -6.86 5.63 -14.77
N GLN A 27 -6.50 5.00 -13.64
CA GLN A 27 -5.12 4.90 -13.20
C GLN A 27 -4.30 3.87 -13.97
N TYR A 28 -4.86 2.69 -14.23
CA TYR A 28 -4.10 1.53 -14.69
C TYR A 28 -4.45 1.08 -16.11
N GLU A 29 -5.68 1.32 -16.57
CA GLU A 29 -6.08 1.00 -17.94
C GLU A 29 -5.82 2.17 -18.89
N LEU A 30 -6.20 3.39 -18.49
CA LEU A 30 -5.92 4.62 -19.24
C LEU A 30 -4.58 5.27 -18.87
N GLY A 31 -3.88 4.75 -17.86
CA GLY A 31 -2.56 5.26 -17.46
C GLY A 31 -2.54 6.71 -16.99
N ILE A 32 -3.68 7.29 -16.60
CA ILE A 32 -3.79 8.68 -16.16
C ILE A 32 -3.11 8.80 -14.79
N ARG A 33 -2.04 9.58 -14.74
CA ARG A 33 -1.26 9.80 -13.52
C ARG A 33 -1.74 11.07 -12.83
N VAL A 34 -2.18 10.92 -11.58
CA VAL A 34 -2.46 12.04 -10.67
C VAL A 34 -1.67 11.87 -9.38
N GLY A 35 -1.05 12.97 -8.96
CA GLY A 35 -0.07 12.99 -7.87
C GLY A 35 1.37 13.01 -8.36
N GLY A 36 2.27 13.42 -7.46
CA GLY A 36 3.71 13.44 -7.72
C GLY A 36 4.29 12.03 -7.75
N ARG A 37 5.35 11.82 -8.55
CA ARG A 37 6.26 10.68 -8.36
C ARG A 37 6.70 10.65 -6.89
N ALA A 38 6.97 9.45 -6.35
CA ALA A 38 7.60 9.35 -5.03
C ALA A 38 8.77 10.33 -4.96
N SER A 39 8.76 11.23 -3.97
CA SER A 39 9.77 12.28 -3.89
C SER A 39 11.15 11.63 -3.77
N ARG A 40 12.17 12.25 -4.36
CA ARG A 40 13.54 11.72 -4.24
C ARG A 40 13.94 11.58 -2.77
N GLN A 41 13.55 12.56 -1.96
CA GLN A 41 13.62 12.52 -0.50
C GLN A 41 12.97 11.25 0.10
N GLY A 42 11.73 10.93 -0.26
CA GLY A 42 11.01 9.76 0.25
C GLY A 42 11.70 8.45 -0.14
N ILE A 43 12.20 8.35 -1.37
CA ILE A 43 12.96 7.19 -1.84
C ILE A 43 14.27 7.04 -1.06
N ALA A 44 15.01 8.13 -0.84
CA ALA A 44 16.25 8.12 -0.08
C ALA A 44 16.02 7.72 1.39
N LEU A 45 14.93 8.20 2.00
CA LEU A 45 14.56 7.82 3.37
C LEU A 45 14.21 6.33 3.51
N HIS A 46 13.40 5.78 2.61
CA HIS A 46 13.13 4.33 2.60
C HIS A 46 14.43 3.54 2.45
N ALA A 47 15.28 3.91 1.49
CA ALA A 47 16.55 3.23 1.26
C ALA A 47 17.48 3.28 2.48
N ALA A 48 17.54 4.42 3.19
CA ALA A 48 18.34 4.56 4.40
C ALA A 48 17.81 3.68 5.54
N VAL A 49 16.50 3.71 5.81
CA VAL A 49 15.89 2.89 6.87
C VAL A 49 16.03 1.39 6.54
N ALA A 50 15.75 0.99 5.29
CA ALA A 50 15.94 -0.38 4.85
C ALA A 50 17.41 -0.83 4.97
N GLY A 51 18.36 0.03 4.57
CA GLY A 51 19.80 -0.22 4.71
C GLY A 51 20.22 -0.43 6.17
N PHE A 52 19.69 0.39 7.07
CA PHE A 52 19.92 0.31 8.52
C PHE A 52 19.38 -1.01 9.09
N LEU A 53 18.15 -1.38 8.75
CA LEU A 53 17.52 -2.62 9.21
C LEU A 53 18.20 -3.88 8.63
N LEU A 54 18.60 -3.86 7.36
CA LEU A 54 19.33 -4.98 6.74
C LEU A 54 20.71 -5.21 7.37
N ARG A 55 21.32 -4.16 7.93
CA ARG A 55 22.61 -4.22 8.64
C ARG A 55 22.42 -3.98 10.14
N TRP A 56 21.33 -4.49 10.69
CA TRP A 56 21.00 -4.38 12.11
C TRP A 56 22.19 -4.70 13.01
N GLY A 57 22.52 -3.78 13.92
CA GLY A 57 23.68 -3.89 14.83
C GLY A 57 25.07 -3.72 14.18
N LYS A 58 25.15 -3.51 12.86
CA LYS A 58 26.42 -3.45 12.09
C LYS A 58 26.63 -2.11 11.36
N THR A 59 25.69 -1.17 11.46
CA THR A 59 25.76 0.12 10.78
C THR A 59 25.14 1.23 11.65
N THR A 60 25.35 2.49 11.25
CA THR A 60 24.68 3.65 11.84
C THR A 60 23.66 4.22 10.86
N MET A 61 22.65 4.93 11.39
CA MET A 61 21.66 5.57 10.53
C MET A 61 22.29 6.62 9.61
N GLU A 62 23.28 7.35 10.11
CA GLU A 62 24.05 8.36 9.40
C GLU A 62 24.78 7.76 8.18
N THR A 63 25.44 6.61 8.36
CA THR A 63 26.11 5.87 7.28
C THR A 63 25.12 5.45 6.20
N GLU A 64 23.91 5.04 6.60
CA GLU A 64 22.89 4.58 5.66
C GLU A 64 22.21 5.71 4.90
N VAL A 65 21.99 6.85 5.56
CA VAL A 65 21.56 8.08 4.89
C VAL A 65 22.61 8.51 3.87
N ALA A 66 23.90 8.51 4.23
CA ALA A 66 24.96 8.86 3.29
C ALA A 66 24.98 7.92 2.07
N ARG A 67 24.83 6.61 2.28
CA ARG A 67 24.76 5.60 1.21
C ARG A 67 23.55 5.81 0.30
N ALA A 68 22.37 6.04 0.86
CA ALA A 68 21.14 6.26 0.11
C ALA A 68 21.21 7.53 -0.76
N VAL A 69 21.76 8.61 -0.21
CA VAL A 69 21.95 9.88 -0.93
C VAL A 69 23.01 9.76 -2.02
N ALA A 70 24.09 8.99 -1.81
CA ALA A 70 25.10 8.74 -2.84
C ALA A 70 24.52 7.99 -4.05
N GLN A 71 23.62 7.02 -3.82
CA GLN A 71 22.96 6.28 -4.90
C GLN A 71 21.96 7.15 -5.67
N LYS A 72 21.29 8.07 -4.99
CA LYS A 72 20.28 8.94 -5.58
C LYS A 72 20.42 10.36 -5.03
N PRO A 73 21.26 11.19 -5.68
CA PRO A 73 21.51 12.53 -5.20
C PRO A 73 20.25 13.37 -5.03
N ILE A 74 20.18 14.04 -3.88
CA ILE A 74 19.14 15.00 -3.47
C ILE A 74 19.82 16.29 -3.00
N ASP A 75 19.08 17.40 -2.99
CA ASP A 75 19.63 18.67 -2.54
C ASP A 75 19.94 18.66 -1.02
N ALA A 76 20.67 19.68 -0.57
CA ALA A 76 21.12 19.78 0.81
C ALA A 76 19.97 19.86 1.83
N ARG A 77 18.86 20.51 1.45
CA ARG A 77 17.67 20.65 2.30
C ARG A 77 16.97 19.30 2.47
N ASP A 78 16.74 18.60 1.37
CA ASP A 78 16.17 17.25 1.36
C ASP A 78 17.06 16.27 2.13
N ARG A 79 18.39 16.36 1.97
CA ARG A 79 19.35 15.54 2.73
C ARG A 79 19.23 15.77 4.24
N ALA A 80 19.20 17.02 4.69
CA ALA A 80 19.04 17.34 6.10
C ALA A 80 17.73 16.77 6.67
N ARG A 81 16.64 16.90 5.90
CA ARG A 81 15.33 16.35 6.29
C ARG A 81 15.31 14.82 6.31
N VAL A 82 15.95 14.15 5.35
CA VAL A 82 16.10 12.67 5.37
C VAL A 82 16.84 12.24 6.62
N LEU A 83 17.94 12.91 6.96
CA LEU A 83 18.72 12.58 8.15
C LEU A 83 17.91 12.77 9.44
N GLU A 84 17.18 13.87 9.57
CA GLU A 84 16.30 14.14 10.70
C GLU A 84 15.25 13.03 10.88
N LEU A 85 14.52 12.70 9.81
CA LEU A 85 13.47 11.67 9.84
C LEU A 85 14.04 10.27 10.13
N ALA A 86 15.19 9.94 9.56
CA ALA A 86 15.87 8.68 9.77
C ALA A 86 16.36 8.55 11.23
N LYS A 87 16.89 9.63 11.82
CA LYS A 87 17.22 9.69 13.26
C LYS A 87 15.98 9.54 14.13
N GLY A 88 14.86 10.17 13.76
CA GLY A 88 13.57 9.99 14.44
C GLY A 88 13.11 8.54 14.44
N PHE A 89 13.21 7.85 13.29
CA PHE A 89 12.95 6.41 13.23
C PHE A 89 13.88 5.63 14.17
N ARG A 90 15.19 5.90 14.13
CA ARG A 90 16.16 5.22 15.00
C ARG A 90 15.83 5.45 16.48
N ALA A 91 15.45 6.66 16.88
CA ALA A 91 15.18 6.97 18.27
C ALA A 91 13.90 6.29 18.78
N LEU A 92 12.84 6.25 17.96
CA LEU A 92 11.51 5.83 18.40
C LEU A 92 11.19 4.37 18.09
N MET A 93 11.65 3.86 16.94
CA MET A 93 11.29 2.53 16.45
C MET A 93 12.38 1.49 16.73
N ALA A 94 13.65 1.85 16.57
CA ALA A 94 14.75 0.89 16.72
C ALA A 94 14.82 0.20 18.11
N PRO A 95 14.58 0.90 19.25
CA PRO A 95 14.62 0.25 20.57
C PRO A 95 13.61 -0.88 20.75
N ARG A 96 12.54 -0.89 19.95
CA ARG A 96 11.46 -1.89 20.01
C ARG A 96 11.79 -3.19 19.30
N ILE A 97 12.83 -3.19 18.47
CA ILE A 97 13.15 -4.31 17.58
C ILE A 97 14.03 -5.29 18.34
N LYS A 98 13.48 -6.47 18.62
CA LYS A 98 14.26 -7.63 19.09
C LYS A 98 15.02 -8.28 17.95
N GLN A 99 14.34 -8.43 16.81
CA GLN A 99 14.90 -9.09 15.64
C GLN A 99 14.32 -8.52 14.35
N VAL A 100 15.17 -8.29 13.35
CA VAL A 100 14.75 -7.97 11.99
C VAL A 100 14.61 -9.28 11.20
N LEU A 101 13.40 -9.57 10.72
CA LEU A 101 13.09 -10.84 10.04
C LEU A 101 13.04 -10.67 8.51
N ALA A 102 12.50 -9.54 8.05
CA ALA A 102 12.46 -9.22 6.63
C ALA A 102 12.54 -7.71 6.40
N VAL A 103 13.21 -7.31 5.32
CA VAL A 103 13.28 -5.92 4.85
C VAL A 103 13.22 -5.93 3.34
N GLU A 104 12.33 -5.13 2.77
CA GLU A 104 12.14 -4.96 1.33
C GLU A 104 11.98 -6.30 0.58
N LYS A 105 11.33 -7.29 1.21
CA LYS A 105 11.20 -8.65 0.64
C LYS A 105 10.02 -8.74 -0.33
N PRO A 106 10.21 -9.33 -1.52
CA PRO A 106 9.10 -9.56 -2.44
C PRO A 106 8.13 -10.60 -1.86
N ILE A 107 6.85 -10.42 -2.13
CA ILE A 107 5.81 -11.39 -1.78
C ILE A 107 4.98 -11.74 -3.02
N THR A 108 4.40 -12.93 -3.00
CA THR A 108 3.37 -13.35 -3.95
C THR A 108 2.27 -14.06 -3.17
N VAL A 109 1.03 -13.61 -3.33
CA VAL A 109 -0.15 -14.19 -2.71
C VAL A 109 -1.08 -14.65 -3.82
N ALA A 110 -1.41 -15.94 -3.85
CA ALA A 110 -2.40 -16.47 -4.78
C ALA A 110 -3.80 -16.19 -4.23
N ILE A 111 -4.64 -15.52 -5.03
CA ILE A 111 -6.03 -15.19 -4.69
C ILE A 111 -6.91 -15.63 -5.85
N GLU A 112 -7.58 -16.77 -5.72
CA GLU A 112 -8.38 -17.37 -6.79
C GLU A 112 -7.54 -17.54 -8.07
N HIS A 113 -7.93 -16.84 -9.14
CA HIS A 113 -7.29 -16.89 -10.46
C HIS A 113 -6.27 -15.74 -10.69
N ILE A 114 -6.00 -14.91 -9.66
CA ILE A 114 -5.02 -13.83 -9.74
C ILE A 114 -3.83 -14.10 -8.81
N ALA A 115 -2.62 -13.81 -9.29
CA ALA A 115 -1.43 -13.72 -8.46
C ALA A 115 -1.23 -12.26 -8.05
N VAL A 116 -1.25 -11.98 -6.76
CA VAL A 116 -1.00 -10.66 -6.21
C VAL A 116 0.45 -10.54 -5.78
N VAL A 117 1.17 -9.57 -6.31
CA VAL A 117 2.59 -9.33 -6.01
C VAL A 117 2.78 -8.01 -5.29
N GLY A 118 3.81 -7.97 -4.46
CA GLY A 118 4.17 -6.78 -3.72
C GLY A 118 5.55 -6.90 -3.10
N ARG A 119 5.90 -5.89 -2.30
CA ARG A 119 7.11 -5.88 -1.49
C ARG A 119 6.74 -5.40 -0.10
N VAL A 120 7.09 -6.17 0.92
CA VAL A 120 6.94 -5.75 2.32
C VAL A 120 8.11 -4.85 2.68
N ASP A 121 7.84 -3.69 3.27
CA ASP A 121 8.91 -2.77 3.67
C ASP A 121 9.72 -3.38 4.81
N THR A 122 9.06 -3.81 5.90
CA THR A 122 9.76 -4.40 7.06
C THR A 122 8.87 -5.37 7.85
N VAL A 123 9.46 -6.47 8.33
CA VAL A 123 8.88 -7.39 9.32
C VAL A 123 9.88 -7.57 10.46
N VAL A 124 9.44 -7.39 11.69
CA VAL A 124 10.27 -7.48 12.90
C VAL A 124 9.60 -8.27 14.01
N GLU A 125 10.40 -8.84 14.90
CA GLU A 125 9.94 -9.27 16.22
C GLU A 125 10.11 -8.13 17.23
N THR A 126 9.07 -7.87 18.03
CA THR A 126 9.08 -6.90 19.13
C THR A 126 8.67 -7.58 20.45
N ASP A 127 8.53 -6.81 21.54
CA ASP A 127 7.92 -7.32 22.78
C ASP A 127 6.45 -7.75 22.62
N ARG A 128 5.76 -7.23 21.60
CA ARG A 128 4.33 -7.50 21.36
C ARG A 128 4.09 -8.61 20.34
N GLY A 129 5.14 -9.28 19.88
CA GLY A 129 5.10 -10.34 18.88
C GLY A 129 5.59 -9.88 17.50
N LEU A 130 5.07 -10.52 16.46
CA LEU A 130 5.48 -10.29 15.08
C LEU A 130 4.78 -9.07 14.48
N GLU A 131 5.54 -8.06 14.09
CA GLU A 131 4.99 -6.83 13.50
C GLU A 131 5.36 -6.67 12.01
N LEU A 132 4.37 -6.24 11.22
CA LEU A 132 4.54 -5.81 9.83
C LEU A 132 4.46 -4.29 9.76
N TRP A 133 5.49 -3.65 9.22
CA TRP A 133 5.54 -2.20 9.06
C TRP A 133 5.58 -1.80 7.59
N ASP A 134 4.68 -0.91 7.18
CA ASP A 134 4.67 -0.23 5.89
C ASP A 134 5.05 1.24 6.12
N LEU A 135 6.22 1.64 5.64
CA LEU A 135 6.79 2.94 5.94
C LEU A 135 6.19 4.00 5.02
N LYS A 136 5.91 5.19 5.56
CA LYS A 136 5.28 6.30 4.84
C LYS A 136 6.01 7.59 5.14
N THR A 137 6.43 8.28 4.08
CA THR A 137 7.27 9.48 4.18
C THR A 137 6.50 10.78 3.94
N ALA A 138 5.43 10.74 3.13
CA ALA A 138 4.58 11.89 2.90
C ALA A 138 3.51 12.03 3.97
N ARG A 139 3.22 13.27 4.38
CA ARG A 139 2.00 13.61 5.15
C ARG A 139 0.79 13.12 4.35
N ARG A 140 0.05 12.16 4.89
CA ARG A 140 -1.18 11.68 4.25
C ARG A 140 -2.38 12.37 4.86
N ARG A 141 -3.30 12.79 3.99
CA ARG A 141 -4.64 13.27 4.36
C ARG A 141 -5.63 12.19 3.94
N GLY A 142 -6.41 11.67 4.88
CA GLY A 142 -7.55 10.78 4.61
C GLY A 142 -7.40 9.35 5.11
N TYR A 143 -8.35 8.52 4.68
CA TYR A 143 -8.55 7.15 5.15
C TYR A 143 -7.39 6.22 4.74
N LEU A 144 -6.70 5.66 5.74
CA LEU A 144 -5.89 4.46 5.60
C LEU A 144 -6.78 3.26 5.92
N ASP A 145 -6.64 2.26 5.06
CA ASP A 145 -7.38 1.02 5.10
C ASP A 145 -6.39 -0.09 5.45
N ALA A 146 -6.78 -1.03 6.32
CA ALA A 146 -5.93 -2.17 6.69
C ALA A 146 -5.76 -3.18 5.55
N PHE A 147 -6.63 -3.17 4.52
CA PHE A 147 -6.63 -4.15 3.44
C PHE A 147 -5.26 -4.39 2.79
N PRO A 148 -4.48 -3.37 2.36
CA PRO A 148 -3.15 -3.59 1.81
C PRO A 148 -2.20 -4.28 2.78
N LEU A 149 -2.24 -3.90 4.07
CA LEU A 149 -1.42 -4.54 5.10
C LEU A 149 -1.81 -6.01 5.30
N GLY A 150 -3.09 -6.34 5.27
CA GLY A 150 -3.54 -7.73 5.36
C GLY A 150 -3.08 -8.58 4.16
N VAL A 151 -3.07 -8.04 2.94
CA VAL A 151 -2.49 -8.73 1.78
C VAL A 151 -0.99 -8.96 1.97
N TYR A 152 -0.28 -7.97 2.51
CA TYR A 152 1.13 -8.13 2.87
C TYR A 152 1.33 -9.18 3.97
N ALA A 153 0.47 -9.20 4.99
CA ALA A 153 0.49 -10.16 6.09
C ALA A 153 0.31 -11.61 5.60
N LEU A 154 -0.55 -11.84 4.61
CA LEU A 154 -0.68 -13.14 3.93
C LEU A 154 0.61 -13.52 3.18
N GLY A 155 1.27 -12.55 2.55
CA GLY A 155 2.59 -12.76 1.95
C GLY A 155 3.66 -13.12 2.99
N VAL A 156 3.62 -12.48 4.16
CA VAL A 156 4.50 -12.81 5.28
C VAL A 156 4.23 -14.22 5.80
N LYS A 157 2.96 -14.65 5.90
CA LYS A 157 2.60 -16.03 6.25
C LYS A 157 3.25 -17.04 5.31
N GLY A 158 3.23 -16.79 4.00
CA GLY A 158 3.92 -17.65 3.02
C GLY A 158 5.44 -17.69 3.20
N MET A 159 6.04 -16.61 3.72
CA MET A 159 7.49 -16.49 3.93
C MET A 159 7.96 -17.07 5.27
N LEU A 160 7.19 -16.88 6.35
CA LEU A 160 7.59 -17.18 7.73
C LEU A 160 6.72 -18.26 8.40
N GLY A 161 5.69 -18.76 7.73
CA GLY A 161 4.77 -19.78 8.26
C GLY A 161 3.71 -19.26 9.25
N ARG A 162 3.73 -17.97 9.60
CA ARG A 162 2.75 -17.34 10.51
C ARG A 162 2.39 -15.92 10.09
N VAL A 163 1.19 -15.48 10.45
CA VAL A 163 0.71 -14.11 10.20
C VAL A 163 1.26 -13.16 11.28
N PRO A 164 1.65 -11.92 10.94
CA PRO A 164 1.97 -10.90 11.94
C PRO A 164 0.80 -10.57 12.87
N ASP A 165 1.09 -10.45 14.16
CA ASP A 165 0.16 -10.09 15.23
C ASP A 165 -0.26 -8.62 15.13
N TRP A 166 0.62 -7.75 14.61
CA TRP A 166 0.36 -6.32 14.47
C TRP A 166 0.76 -5.80 13.10
N TRP A 167 -0.08 -4.94 12.52
CA TRP A 167 0.19 -4.31 11.24
C TRP A 167 0.20 -2.79 11.43
N ALA A 168 1.20 -2.11 10.88
CA ALA A 168 1.32 -0.67 11.08
C ALA A 168 1.69 0.08 9.81
N TYR A 169 1.03 1.22 9.59
CA TYR A 169 1.53 2.27 8.73
C TYR A 169 2.40 3.21 9.59
N ILE A 170 3.71 3.20 9.38
CA ILE A 170 4.64 4.07 10.11
C ILE A 170 4.83 5.38 9.33
N ASN A 171 4.19 6.46 9.78
CA ASN A 171 4.25 7.75 9.10
C ASN A 171 5.43 8.58 9.62
N LEU A 172 6.62 8.30 9.08
CA LEU A 172 7.87 8.99 9.41
C LEU A 172 7.73 10.52 9.30
N GLY A 173 7.04 11.00 8.26
CA GLY A 173 6.85 12.44 8.05
C GLY A 173 5.95 13.14 9.09
N GLN A 174 5.18 12.37 9.87
CA GLN A 174 4.23 12.88 10.88
C GLN A 174 4.60 12.47 12.31
N GLY A 175 5.55 11.56 12.50
CA GLY A 175 5.92 11.08 13.83
C GLY A 175 4.82 10.27 14.50
N ASN A 176 3.92 9.65 13.73
CA ASN A 176 2.86 8.79 14.25
C ASN A 176 2.80 7.44 13.51
N ALA A 177 2.07 6.50 14.08
CA ALA A 177 1.71 5.25 13.44
C ALA A 177 0.19 5.07 13.46
N GLU A 178 -0.31 4.39 12.43
CA GLU A 178 -1.64 3.79 12.47
C GLU A 178 -1.47 2.28 12.60
N VAL A 179 -1.99 1.73 13.70
CA VAL A 179 -1.78 0.34 14.11
C VAL A 179 -3.10 -0.41 14.08
N TYR A 180 -3.01 -1.66 13.63
CA TYR A 180 -4.11 -2.62 13.62
C TYR A 180 -3.65 -3.89 14.32
N MET A 181 -4.51 -4.41 15.19
CA MET A 181 -4.38 -5.76 15.70
C MET A 181 -4.68 -6.74 14.56
N GLY A 182 -3.66 -7.49 14.14
CA GLY A 182 -3.67 -8.37 13.00
C GLY A 182 -4.08 -9.80 13.36
N GLY A 183 -3.24 -10.77 13.00
CA GLY A 183 -3.47 -12.19 13.24
C GLY A 183 -4.30 -12.89 12.16
N GLU A 184 -4.56 -14.18 12.40
CA GLU A 184 -5.16 -15.11 11.42
C GLU A 184 -6.59 -14.74 11.03
N GLU A 185 -7.41 -14.29 11.98
CA GLU A 185 -8.81 -13.91 11.72
C GLU A 185 -8.88 -12.68 10.80
N MET A 186 -8.12 -11.63 11.11
CA MET A 186 -8.09 -10.42 10.29
C MET A 186 -7.53 -10.72 8.90
N ALA A 187 -6.47 -11.53 8.81
CA ALA A 187 -5.93 -11.96 7.52
C ALA A 187 -6.94 -12.80 6.70
N SER A 188 -7.75 -13.61 7.38
CA SER A 188 -8.84 -14.39 6.76
C SER A 188 -9.94 -13.48 6.19
N GLY A 189 -10.33 -12.43 6.91
CA GLY A 189 -11.25 -11.42 6.40
C GLY A 189 -10.71 -10.71 5.14
N VAL A 190 -9.41 -10.39 5.12
CA VAL A 190 -8.77 -9.74 3.98
C VAL A 190 -8.68 -10.66 2.76
N ILE A 191 -8.41 -11.96 2.92
CA ILE A 191 -8.41 -12.88 1.77
C ILE A 191 -9.83 -12.99 1.18
N ASP A 192 -10.88 -13.02 2.00
CA ASP A 192 -12.25 -13.10 1.50
C ASP A 192 -12.68 -11.83 0.75
N GLU A 193 -12.32 -10.65 1.27
CA GLU A 193 -12.55 -9.39 0.56
C GLU A 193 -11.76 -9.33 -0.76
N ALA A 194 -10.52 -9.85 -0.76
CA ALA A 194 -9.69 -9.93 -1.96
C ALA A 194 -10.27 -10.91 -2.99
N ARG A 195 -10.81 -12.06 -2.56
CA ARG A 195 -11.54 -13.01 -3.43
C ARG A 195 -12.75 -12.36 -4.07
N GLN A 196 -13.55 -11.63 -3.28
CA GLN A 196 -14.71 -10.89 -3.82
C GLN A 196 -14.26 -9.85 -4.84
N THR A 197 -13.17 -9.12 -4.56
CA THR A 197 -12.60 -8.14 -5.49
C THR A 197 -12.11 -8.80 -6.78
N ALA A 198 -11.44 -9.95 -6.68
CA ALA A 198 -10.98 -10.72 -7.84
C ALA A 198 -12.15 -11.25 -8.68
N ARG A 199 -13.28 -11.63 -8.06
CA ARG A 199 -14.49 -12.01 -8.81
C ARG A 199 -15.11 -10.81 -9.52
N ARG A 200 -15.11 -9.62 -8.90
CA ARG A 200 -15.59 -8.38 -9.52
C ARG A 200 -14.79 -7.98 -10.76
N LEU A 201 -13.49 -8.29 -10.84
CA LEU A 201 -12.68 -8.10 -12.07
C LEU A 201 -13.33 -8.73 -13.30
N LEU A 202 -14.00 -9.87 -13.11
CA LEU A 202 -14.60 -10.63 -14.21
C LEU A 202 -15.97 -10.08 -14.63
N LEU A 203 -16.60 -9.26 -13.79
CA LEU A 203 -18.03 -8.93 -13.90
C LEU A 203 -18.31 -7.43 -14.09
N ILE A 204 -17.44 -6.54 -13.61
CA ILE A 204 -17.72 -5.10 -13.60
C ILE A 204 -17.07 -4.42 -14.81
N ALA A 205 -17.85 -3.63 -15.55
CA ALA A 205 -17.32 -2.66 -16.49
C ALA A 205 -16.46 -1.64 -15.71
N PRO A 206 -15.15 -1.49 -16.02
CA PRO A 206 -14.23 -0.62 -15.28
C PRO A 206 -14.69 0.83 -15.15
N GLN A 207 -15.70 1.23 -15.93
CA GLN A 207 -16.21 2.59 -16.01
C GLN A 207 -17.22 2.97 -14.92
N HIS A 208 -17.59 2.06 -14.00
CA HIS A 208 -18.61 2.33 -12.99
C HIS A 208 -17.99 2.86 -11.69
N PRO A 209 -18.25 4.12 -11.28
CA PRO A 209 -17.76 4.65 -10.02
C PRO A 209 -18.42 3.94 -8.84
N ASN A 210 -17.64 3.64 -7.81
CA ASN A 210 -18.13 3.11 -6.54
C ASN A 210 -17.96 4.21 -5.47
N PRO A 211 -19.02 4.98 -5.14
CA PRO A 211 -18.92 6.03 -4.14
C PRO A 211 -18.69 5.47 -2.74
N GLY A 212 -17.81 6.12 -1.97
CA GLY A 212 -17.51 5.77 -0.59
C GLY A 212 -16.70 6.85 0.11
N ALA A 213 -16.25 6.59 1.34
CA ALA A 213 -15.51 7.56 2.15
C ALA A 213 -14.20 8.05 1.47
N TRP A 214 -13.60 7.22 0.61
CA TRP A 214 -12.41 7.54 -0.19
C TRP A 214 -12.65 8.59 -1.27
N CYS A 215 -13.90 8.91 -1.65
CA CYS A 215 -14.19 9.89 -2.69
C CYS A 215 -13.63 11.28 -2.37
N ARG A 216 -13.67 11.69 -1.09
CA ARG A 216 -13.20 13.02 -0.64
C ARG A 216 -11.72 13.27 -0.92
N SER A 217 -10.90 12.22 -0.83
CA SER A 217 -9.46 12.26 -1.07
C SER A 217 -9.05 11.65 -2.41
N CYS A 218 -10.01 11.27 -3.27
CA CYS A 218 -9.71 10.64 -4.54
C CYS A 218 -9.00 11.65 -5.47
N PRO A 219 -7.78 11.35 -5.96
CA PRO A 219 -7.02 12.28 -6.79
C PRO A 219 -7.62 12.42 -8.21
N TYR A 220 -8.55 11.54 -8.58
CA TYR A 220 -9.25 11.53 -9.87
C TYR A 220 -10.61 12.24 -9.82
N ARG A 221 -10.98 12.86 -8.70
CA ARG A 221 -12.34 13.42 -8.46
C ARG A 221 -12.85 14.36 -9.55
N ARG A 222 -11.95 15.11 -10.21
CA ARG A 222 -12.30 16.09 -11.27
C ARG A 222 -12.83 15.45 -12.56
N TRP A 223 -12.52 14.16 -12.77
CA TRP A 223 -13.01 13.38 -13.91
C TRP A 223 -14.10 12.38 -13.53
N CYS A 224 -14.56 12.40 -12.28
CA CYS A 224 -15.54 11.44 -11.78
C CYS A 224 -16.96 12.02 -11.87
N PRO A 225 -17.90 11.35 -12.59
CA PRO A 225 -19.27 11.85 -12.75
C PRO A 225 -20.08 11.85 -11.46
N VAL A 226 -19.67 11.09 -10.45
CA VAL A 226 -20.37 11.04 -9.15
C VAL A 226 -19.94 12.17 -8.22
N THR A 227 -18.68 12.58 -8.26
CA THR A 227 -18.16 13.65 -7.38
C THR A 227 -18.13 15.02 -8.05
N HIS A 228 -18.30 15.08 -9.37
CA HIS A 228 -18.27 16.30 -10.15
C HIS A 228 -19.41 16.26 -11.18
N PRO A 229 -20.49 17.06 -11.02
CA PRO A 229 -21.65 17.03 -11.91
C PRO A 229 -21.34 17.33 -13.38
N GLN A 230 -20.26 18.07 -13.65
CA GLN A 230 -19.73 18.31 -14.98
C GLN A 230 -18.24 17.94 -15.02
N PRO A 231 -17.88 16.65 -15.13
CA PRO A 231 -16.48 16.22 -15.10
C PRO A 231 -15.65 16.93 -16.17
N GLU A 232 -14.39 17.23 -15.83
CA GLU A 232 -13.42 17.62 -16.84
C GLU A 232 -13.31 16.52 -17.92
N PRO A 233 -12.99 16.88 -19.18
CA PRO A 233 -12.62 15.87 -20.16
C PRO A 233 -11.38 15.12 -19.69
N LEU A 234 -11.33 13.82 -20.00
CA LEU A 234 -10.13 13.03 -19.72
C LEU A 234 -8.95 13.62 -20.51
N PRO A 235 -7.75 13.70 -19.92
CA PRO A 235 -6.57 14.16 -20.64
C PRO A 235 -6.33 13.24 -21.83
N THR A 236 -6.02 13.84 -22.99
CA THR A 236 -5.68 13.09 -24.20
C THR A 236 -4.51 12.16 -23.89
N HIS A 237 -4.76 10.88 -24.12
CA HIS A 237 -3.85 9.79 -23.83
C HIS A 237 -2.47 10.07 -24.46
N GLN A 238 -1.39 10.08 -23.69
CA GLN A 238 -0.05 9.87 -24.27
C GLN A 238 0.16 8.36 -24.34
N PRO A 239 0.10 7.74 -25.52
CA PRO A 239 0.11 6.30 -25.66
C PRO A 239 1.52 5.78 -25.45
N TRP A 240 1.77 5.20 -24.30
CA TRP A 240 2.87 4.25 -24.12
C TRP A 240 2.24 2.90 -23.78
N LEU A 241 2.12 2.07 -24.83
CA LEU A 241 1.88 0.62 -24.84
C LEU A 241 0.71 0.10 -24.02
N TRP A 242 -0.45 -0.10 -24.66
CA TRP A 242 -1.24 -1.35 -24.66
C TRP A 242 -2.26 -1.25 -25.80
N SER A 243 -1.89 -1.73 -26.98
CA SER A 243 -2.80 -1.88 -28.11
C SER A 243 -3.66 -3.12 -27.93
N GLY A 244 -4.97 -2.92 -27.98
CA GLY A 244 -5.95 -3.98 -28.27
C GLY A 244 -6.85 -4.33 -27.10
N LEU A 245 -8.06 -3.77 -27.06
CA LEU A 245 -9.25 -4.49 -27.52
C LEU A 245 -10.50 -3.62 -27.39
N THR A 246 -11.21 -3.53 -28.51
CA THR A 246 -12.53 -2.96 -28.69
C THR A 246 -13.61 -3.79 -27.97
N THR A 247 -14.68 -3.09 -27.66
CA THR A 247 -15.81 -3.47 -26.81
C THR A 247 -16.74 -4.51 -27.43
N SER A 248 -17.40 -5.29 -26.57
CA SER A 248 -18.77 -5.76 -26.82
C SER A 248 -19.59 -5.70 -25.53
N LYS A 249 -20.84 -5.27 -25.70
CA LYS A 249 -21.84 -4.89 -24.70
C LYS A 249 -22.52 -6.09 -24.04
N GLY A 250 -23.09 -5.87 -22.86
CA GLY A 250 -24.41 -6.41 -22.48
C GLY A 250 -24.51 -6.97 -21.06
N GLY A 251 -25.60 -6.61 -20.36
CA GLY A 251 -26.22 -7.46 -19.34
C GLY A 251 -26.24 -6.91 -17.91
N ASP A 252 -27.35 -6.25 -17.58
CA ASP A 252 -27.78 -5.82 -16.25
C ASP A 252 -28.13 -7.03 -15.34
N HIS A 253 -27.93 -6.89 -14.01
CA HIS A 253 -28.78 -7.44 -12.94
C HIS A 253 -28.18 -7.14 -11.54
N GLY A 254 -28.95 -6.40 -10.74
CA GLY A 254 -28.62 -6.04 -9.37
C GLY A 254 -28.76 -7.18 -8.36
N ARG A 255 -27.97 -7.10 -7.29
CA ARG A 255 -28.32 -7.66 -5.97
C ARG A 255 -27.54 -6.94 -4.87
N LYS A 256 -28.28 -6.54 -3.84
CA LYS A 256 -27.79 -5.99 -2.57
C LYS A 256 -27.14 -7.12 -1.77
N GLY A 257 -25.91 -6.91 -1.30
CA GLY A 257 -25.22 -7.78 -0.34
C GLY A 257 -24.94 -6.99 0.94
N GLY A 258 -25.45 -7.51 2.05
CA GLY A 258 -25.33 -6.94 3.39
C GLY A 258 -23.91 -6.92 3.92
N ASN A 259 -23.64 -5.91 4.74
CA ASN A 259 -22.34 -5.59 5.30
C ASN A 259 -22.26 -6.23 6.69
N SER A 260 -21.51 -7.33 6.84
CA SER A 260 -21.09 -7.85 8.15
C SER A 260 -19.66 -7.40 8.40
N GLY A 261 -19.51 -6.22 9.02
CA GLY A 261 -18.21 -5.71 9.42
C GLY A 261 -17.78 -6.36 10.73
N ALA A 262 -16.68 -7.13 10.70
CA ALA A 262 -15.90 -7.38 11.90
C ALA A 262 -15.33 -6.04 12.38
N GLU A 263 -15.41 -5.79 13.69
CA GLU A 263 -15.02 -4.54 14.30
C GLU A 263 -13.48 -4.43 14.28
N ILE A 264 -12.95 -3.65 13.33
CA ILE A 264 -11.51 -3.42 13.21
C ILE A 264 -11.10 -2.41 14.29
N THR A 265 -10.36 -2.85 15.31
CA THR A 265 -9.71 -1.96 16.27
C THR A 265 -8.55 -1.23 15.56
N ARG A 266 -8.82 0.01 15.14
CA ARG A 266 -7.86 0.94 14.56
C ARG A 266 -7.44 1.93 15.62
N GLU A 267 -6.13 2.03 15.87
CA GLU A 267 -5.59 3.05 16.77
C GLU A 267 -4.59 3.94 16.03
N MET A 268 -4.72 5.25 16.22
CA MET A 268 -3.70 6.21 15.79
C MET A 268 -2.89 6.60 17.03
N VAL A 269 -1.61 6.29 16.99
CA VAL A 269 -0.72 6.41 18.14
C VAL A 269 0.48 7.26 17.76
N SER A 270 0.96 8.07 18.71
CA SER A 270 2.26 8.72 18.56
C SER A 270 3.33 7.63 18.48
N LEU A 271 4.39 7.84 17.69
CA LEU A 271 5.48 6.86 17.68
C LEU A 271 6.11 6.70 19.07
N GLY A 272 6.06 7.74 19.91
CA GLY A 272 6.52 7.67 21.31
C GLY A 272 5.51 7.07 22.29
N SER A 273 4.23 6.92 21.92
CA SER A 273 3.19 6.33 22.78
C SER A 273 2.91 4.86 22.47
N LEU A 274 3.66 4.26 21.53
CA LEU A 274 3.58 2.83 21.25
C LEU A 274 4.10 1.96 22.42
N GLU A 275 4.48 2.55 23.54
CA GLU A 275 4.90 1.89 24.78
C GLU A 275 3.68 1.32 25.52
N THR A 276 3.30 0.09 25.15
CA THR A 276 2.72 -1.00 25.96
C THR A 276 2.37 -2.15 25.02
#